data_AF-A0AAE3GSV5-F1
#
_entry.id   AF-A0AAE3GSV5-F1
#
_cell.length_a   1.000
_cell.length_b   1.000
_cell.length_c   1.000
_cell.angle_alpha   90.00
_cell.angle_beta   90.00
_cell.angle_gamma   90.00
#
_symmetry.space_group_name_H-M   'P 1'
#
loop_
_entity.id
_entity.type
_entity.pdbx_description
1 polymer ?
#
loop_
_entity_poly.entity_id
_entity_poly.type
_entity_poly.pdbx_seq_one_letter_code
_entity_poly.pdbx_strand_id
1 'polypeptide(L)' 'MFDTFKNRLEITGTLTTVTALRISAGRSTEPIGSDLPIIKDALGKPLIPGSSFKGALRSRLSTLQNTISYTPSQL' A
#
# COMPACT_ATOMS: atom_id res chain seq x y z
N MET A 1 -17.71 -7.21 -19.86
CA MET A 1 -17.84 -6.15 -20.87
C MET A 1 -16.96 -4.97 -20.48
N PHE A 2 -15.66 -5.11 -20.76
CA PHE A 2 -14.63 -4.06 -20.74
C PHE A 2 -13.60 -4.38 -21.84
N ASP A 3 -14.07 -4.87 -22.99
CA ASP A 3 -13.25 -5.51 -24.03
C ASP A 3 -12.57 -4.52 -24.98
N THR A 4 -12.68 -3.22 -24.71
CA THR A 4 -12.02 -2.17 -25.51
C THR A 4 -11.24 -1.24 -24.61
N PHE A 5 -9.92 -1.28 -24.74
CA PHE A 5 -9.02 -0.31 -24.13
C PHE A 5 -9.27 1.08 -24.71
N LYS A 6 -9.71 2.03 -23.86
CA LYS A 6 -10.00 3.41 -24.26
C LYS A 6 -8.82 4.35 -24.02
N ASN A 7 -8.17 4.24 -22.87
CA ASN A 7 -7.05 5.08 -22.47
C ASN A 7 -6.34 4.50 -21.22
N ARG A 8 -5.10 4.94 -20.98
CA ARG A 8 -4.34 4.70 -19.75
C ARG A 8 -3.94 6.02 -19.15
N LEU A 9 -4.40 6.29 -17.93
CA LEU A 9 -3.92 7.40 -17.13
C LEU A 9 -2.70 6.93 -16.34
N GLU A 10 -1.57 7.63 -16.50
CA GLU A 10 -0.37 7.41 -15.72
C GLU A 10 -0.17 8.58 -14.74
N ILE A 11 0.04 8.26 -13.48
CA ILE A 11 0.33 9.24 -12.43
C ILE A 11 1.71 8.92 -11.89
N THR A 12 2.62 9.88 -12.00
CA THR A 12 4.02 9.76 -11.57
C THR A 12 4.33 10.78 -10.50
N GLY A 13 5.24 10.43 -9.58
CA GLY A 13 5.72 11.33 -8.55
C GLY A 13 6.70 10.64 -7.61
N THR A 14 7.23 11.40 -6.67
CA THR A 14 8.13 10.89 -5.63
C THR A 14 7.38 10.80 -4.31
N LEU A 15 7.43 9.63 -3.69
CA LEU A 15 6.88 9.43 -2.35
C LEU A 15 7.98 9.62 -1.32
N THR A 16 7.87 10.69 -0.52
CA THR A 16 8.78 10.96 0.59
C THR A 16 8.18 10.50 1.90
N THR A 17 8.91 9.67 2.63
CA THR A 17 8.51 9.25 3.98
C THR A 17 8.82 10.36 4.97
N VAL A 18 7.79 10.98 5.56
CA VAL A 18 7.96 12.02 6.59
C VAL A 18 8.49 11.42 7.90
N THR A 19 8.16 10.16 8.17
CA THR A 19 8.64 9.38 9.31
C THR A 19 9.21 8.05 8.85
N ALA A 20 9.91 7.33 9.74
CA ALA A 20 10.45 6.01 9.42
C ALA A 20 9.32 5.04 9.00
N LEU A 21 9.49 4.41 7.82
CA LEU A 21 8.55 3.45 7.27
C LEU A 21 9.11 2.03 7.35
N ARG A 22 8.29 1.10 7.82
CA ARG A 22 8.59 -0.33 7.81
C ARG A 22 7.52 -1.09 7.03
N ILE A 23 7.96 -1.94 6.10
CA ILE A 23 7.11 -2.94 5.46
C ILE A 23 7.78 -4.29 5.65
N SER A 24 7.15 -5.17 6.41
CA SER A 24 7.75 -6.45 6.79
C SER A 24 7.82 -7.43 5.62
N ALA A 25 8.89 -8.22 5.57
CA ALA A 25 9.02 -9.35 4.67
C ALA A 25 8.39 -10.66 5.22
N GLY A 26 7.70 -10.58 6.37
CA GLY A 26 7.19 -11.74 7.10
C GLY A 26 8.18 -12.21 8.17
N ARG A 27 8.24 -13.52 8.41
CA ARG A 27 9.19 -14.12 9.36
C ARG A 27 10.51 -14.38 8.65
N SER A 28 11.63 -14.07 9.31
CA SER A 28 12.93 -14.50 8.83
C SER A 28 13.02 -16.03 8.86
N THR A 29 13.38 -16.63 7.74
CA THR A 29 13.72 -18.06 7.65
C THR A 29 15.22 -18.31 7.87
N GLU A 30 16.02 -17.24 7.93
CA GLU A 30 17.46 -17.35 8.15
C GLU A 30 17.78 -17.55 9.64
N PRO A 31 18.66 -18.52 9.99
CA PRO A 31 19.03 -18.80 11.38
C PRO A 31 19.67 -17.62 12.12
N ILE A 32 20.27 -16.68 11.38
CA ILE A 32 20.94 -15.47 11.88
C ILE A 32 20.33 -14.21 11.22
N GLY A 33 19.03 -14.24 10.96
CA GLY A 33 18.33 -13.11 10.36
C GLY A 33 17.89 -12.06 11.40
N SER A 34 17.59 -10.85 10.93
CA SER A 34 16.95 -9.81 11.76
C SER A 34 15.57 -10.26 12.21
N ASP A 35 15.24 -10.04 13.49
CA ASP A 35 13.93 -10.36 14.08
C ASP A 35 12.76 -9.72 13.32
N LEU A 36 12.98 -8.54 12.75
CA LEU A 36 11.96 -7.72 12.09
C LEU A 36 12.39 -7.35 10.65
N PRO A 37 12.42 -8.32 9.71
CA PRO A 37 12.94 -8.08 8.38
C PRO A 37 12.03 -7.14 7.57
N ILE A 38 12.65 -6.28 6.77
CA ILE A 38 11.96 -5.40 5.81
C ILE A 38 12.01 -5.98 4.40
N ILE A 39 11.02 -5.67 3.59
CA ILE A 39 11.01 -6.04 2.17
C ILE A 39 12.07 -5.26 1.40
N LYS A 40 12.77 -5.97 0.51
CA LYS A 40 13.86 -5.44 -0.30
C LYS A 40 13.68 -5.88 -1.76
N ASP A 41 14.26 -5.13 -2.70
CA ASP A 41 14.33 -5.53 -4.11
C ASP A 41 15.43 -6.59 -4.33
N ALA A 42 15.58 -7.03 -5.58
CA ALA A 42 16.64 -7.96 -5.97
C ALA A 42 18.06 -7.41 -5.75
N LEU A 43 18.21 -6.09 -5.56
CA LEU A 43 19.48 -5.43 -5.27
C LEU A 43 19.67 -5.19 -3.76
N GLY A 44 18.76 -5.69 -2.92
CA GLY A 44 18.81 -5.56 -1.47
C GLY A 44 18.36 -4.19 -0.93
N LYS A 45 17.80 -3.30 -1.76
CA LYS A 45 17.32 -1.98 -1.33
C LYS A 45 15.89 -2.05 -0.80
N PRO A 46 15.55 -1.33 0.28
CA PRO A 46 14.17 -1.25 0.76
C PRO A 46 13.22 -0.75 -0.34
N LEU A 47 12.04 -1.36 -0.44
CA LEU A 47 11.01 -0.95 -1.41
C LEU A 47 9.62 -0.90 -0.78
N ILE A 48 8.70 -0.22 -1.46
CA ILE A 48 7.27 -0.29 -1.16
C ILE A 48 6.59 -1.16 -2.22
N PRO A 49 6.03 -2.34 -1.87
CA PRO A 49 5.38 -3.20 -2.86
C PRO A 49 4.11 -2.54 -3.41
N GLY A 50 3.85 -2.72 -4.71
CA GLY A 50 2.64 -2.18 -5.35
C GLY A 50 1.34 -2.71 -4.72
N SER A 51 1.35 -3.96 -4.23
CA SER A 51 0.21 -4.55 -3.51
C SER A 51 -0.05 -3.86 -2.17
N SER A 52 0.99 -3.60 -1.39
CA SER A 52 0.91 -2.88 -0.12
C SER A 52 0.46 -1.43 -0.33
N PHE A 53 1.02 -0.74 -1.33
CA PHE A 53 0.62 0.64 -1.66
C PHE A 53 -0.85 0.73 -2.08
N LYS A 54 -1.27 -0.11 -3.03
CA LYS A 54 -2.68 -0.22 -3.46
C LYS A 54 -3.61 -0.55 -2.28
N GLY A 55 -3.20 -1.48 -1.42
CA GLY A 55 -3.98 -1.91 -0.26
C GLY A 55 -4.20 -0.78 0.74
N ALA A 56 -3.14 -0.02 1.07
CA ALA A 56 -3.22 1.13 1.95
C ALA A 56 -4.16 2.22 1.41
N LEU A 57 -4.03 2.55 0.11
CA LEU A 57 -4.92 3.52 -0.55
C LEU A 57 -6.38 3.07 -0.55
N ARG A 58 -6.64 1.80 -0.93
CA ARG A 58 -8.00 1.24 -0.93
C ARG A 58 -8.62 1.30 0.46
N SER A 59 -7.87 0.89 1.49
CA SER A 59 -8.35 0.88 2.87
C SER A 59 -8.75 2.29 3.33
N ARG A 60 -7.87 3.28 3.11
CA ARG A 60 -8.15 4.68 3.44
C ARG A 60 -9.38 5.22 2.69
N LEU A 61 -9.47 4.96 1.39
CA LEU A 61 -10.61 5.41 0.58
C LEU A 61 -11.92 4.77 1.03
N SER A 62 -11.91 3.48 1.36
CA SER A 62 -13.10 2.79 1.88
C SER A 62 -13.55 3.36 3.22
N THR A 63 -12.62 3.70 4.12
CA THR A 63 -12.97 4.40 5.37
C THR A 63 -13.64 5.74 5.09
N LEU A 64 -13.07 6.57 4.20
CA LEU A 64 -13.66 7.86 3.84
C LEU A 64 -15.06 7.72 3.22
N GLN A 65 -15.23 6.74 2.31
CA GLN A 65 -16.53 6.45 1.71
C GLN A 65 -17.57 6.11 2.77
N ASN A 66 -17.22 5.23 3.73
CA ASN A 66 -18.12 4.83 4.81
C ASN A 66 -18.48 6.02 5.71
N THR A 67 -17.52 6.90 6.01
CA THR A 67 -17.77 8.13 6.78
C THR A 67 -18.72 9.08 6.06
N ILE A 68 -18.52 9.31 4.76
CA ILE A 68 -19.38 10.22 3.96
C ILE A 68 -20.78 9.63 3.78
N SER A 69 -20.89 8.32 3.65
CA SER A 69 -22.17 7.63 3.43
C SER A 69 -23.01 7.51 4.71
N TYR A 70 -22.42 7.78 5.88
CA TYR A 70 -23.14 7.83 7.14
C TYR A 70 -24.02 9.07 7.18
N THR A 71 -25.22 8.98 6.61
CA THR A 71 -26.31 9.90 6.91
C THR A 71 -26.88 9.46 8.25
N PRO A 72 -26.85 10.29 9.31
CA PRO A 72 -27.50 9.94 10.56
C PRO A 72 -28.96 9.64 10.25
N SER A 73 -29.38 8.40 10.43
CA SER A 73 -30.80 8.06 10.45
C SER A 73 -31.43 8.92 11.54
N GLN A 74 -32.42 9.70 11.13
CA GLN A 74 -33.09 10.73 11.92
C GLN A 74 -33.39 10.26 13.35
N LEU A 75 -33.04 11.10 14.33
CA LEU A 75 -33.76 11.19 15.61
C LEU A 75 -35.06 11.95 15.37
#